data_AF-A0A7Y9L369-F1
#
_entry.id   AF-A0A7Y9L369-F1
#
_cell.length_a   1.000
_cell.length_b   1.000
_cell.length_c   1.000
_cell.angle_alpha   90.00
_cell.angle_beta   90.00
_cell.angle_gamma   90.00
#
_symmetry.space_group_name_H-M   'P 1'
#
loop_
_entity.id
_entity.type
_entity.pdbx_description
1 polymer ?
#
loop_
_entity_poly.entity_id
_entity_poly.type
_entity_poly.pdbx_seq_one_letter_code
_entity_poly.pdbx_strand_id
1 'polypeptide(L)' 'MSNLAGKTERKALKVLANTLRFFEGTAELDMTAPDAFKSREAENIIRGIIETGGFTAHYEKGKGTTLTKLKHYENELF' A
#
# COMPACT_ATOMS: atom_id res chain seq x y z
N MET A 1 -17.98 4.06 -13.27
CA MET A 1 -18.03 2.83 -12.43
C MET A 1 -19.18 2.95 -11.43
N SER A 2 -19.85 1.85 -11.07
CA SER A 2 -20.93 1.88 -10.08
C SER A 2 -20.39 2.20 -8.68
N ASN A 3 -21.21 2.82 -7.82
CA ASN A 3 -20.83 3.13 -6.43
C ASN A 3 -20.45 1.88 -5.62
N LEU A 4 -21.01 0.72 -5.96
CA LEU A 4 -20.66 -0.54 -5.32
C LEU A 4 -19.26 -1.00 -5.72
N ALA A 5 -18.93 -0.95 -7.01
CA ALA A 5 -17.61 -1.32 -7.52
C ALA A 5 -16.51 -0.50 -6.83
N GLY A 6 -16.67 0.83 -6.73
CA GLY A 6 -15.69 1.69 -6.04
C GLY A 6 -15.56 1.43 -4.54
N LYS A 7 -16.66 1.07 -3.86
CA LYS A 7 -16.61 0.67 -2.43
C LYS A 7 -15.91 -0.68 -2.24
N THR A 8 -16.15 -1.64 -3.14
CA THR A 8 -15.52 -2.97 -3.11
C THR A 8 -14.04 -2.88 -3.40
N GLU A 9 -13.65 -2.11 -4.42
CA GLU A 9 -12.26 -1.83 -4.76
C GLU A 9 -11.51 -1.20 -3.58
N ARG A 10 -12.05 -0.11 -3.01
CA ARG A 10 -11.44 0.53 -1.83
C ARG A 10 -11.28 -0.43 -0.65
N LYS A 11 -12.23 -1.35 -0.43
CA LYS A 11 -12.11 -2.37 0.62
C LYS A 11 -11.00 -3.38 0.31
N ALA A 12 -10.87 -3.84 -0.94
CA ALA A 12 -9.79 -4.74 -1.34
C ALA A 12 -8.41 -4.08 -1.14
N LEU A 13 -8.26 -2.83 -1.60
CA LEU A 13 -7.04 -2.04 -1.37
C LEU A 13 -6.76 -1.84 0.12
N LYS A 14 -7.80 -1.71 0.94
CA LYS A 14 -7.66 -1.57 2.40
C LYS A 14 -7.10 -2.84 3.05
N VAL A 15 -7.55 -4.01 2.62
CA VAL A 15 -7.05 -5.30 3.11
C VAL A 15 -5.57 -5.45 2.78
N LEU A 16 -5.19 -5.14 1.54
CA LEU A 16 -3.79 -5.12 1.11
C LEU A 16 -2.96 -4.11 1.92
N ALA A 17 -3.45 -2.89 2.11
CA ALA A 17 -2.75 -1.88 2.90
C ALA A 17 -2.50 -2.30 4.36
N ASN A 18 -3.41 -3.07 4.95
CA ASN A 18 -3.25 -3.57 6.32
C ASN A 18 -2.11 -4.59 6.48
N THR A 19 -1.60 -5.17 5.39
CA THR A 19 -0.44 -6.08 5.45
C THR A 19 0.89 -5.34 5.46
N LEU A 20 0.93 -4.09 4.96
CA LEU A 20 2.16 -3.29 4.87
C LEU A 20 2.86 -3.09 6.23
N ARG A 21 2.11 -3.01 7.32
CA ARG A 21 2.67 -2.89 8.68
C ARG A 21 3.53 -4.08 9.11
N PHE A 22 3.37 -5.25 8.48
CA PHE A 22 4.18 -6.43 8.80
C PHE A 22 5.54 -6.40 8.09
N PHE A 23 5.69 -5.52 7.08
CA PHE A 23 6.99 -5.25 6.46
C PHE A 23 7.78 -4.21 7.29
N GLU A 24 7.10 -3.37 8.07
CA GLU A 24 7.75 -2.54 9.09
C GLU A 24 8.40 -3.45 10.15
N GLY A 25 9.70 -3.25 10.37
CA GLY A 25 10.47 -4.05 11.34
C GLY A 25 11.03 -5.37 10.79
N THR A 26 10.80 -5.71 9.50
CA THR A 26 11.48 -6.88 8.88
C THR A 26 13.01 -6.73 8.88
N ALA A 27 13.52 -5.50 8.87
CA ALA A 27 14.94 -5.21 9.00
C ALA A 27 15.51 -5.53 10.40
N GLU A 28 14.66 -5.66 11.43
CA GLU A 28 15.05 -6.02 12.79
C GLU A 28 15.00 -7.54 13.03
N LEU A 29 14.45 -8.28 12.07
CA LEU A 29 14.54 -9.73 12.04
C LEU A 29 15.87 -10.05 11.36
N ASP A 30 16.71 -10.88 11.97
CA ASP A 30 18.01 -11.33 11.41
C ASP A 30 17.81 -12.17 10.13
N MET A 31 17.32 -11.53 9.06
CA MET A 31 16.96 -12.14 7.79
C MET A 31 18.22 -12.36 6.95
N THR A 32 18.19 -13.45 6.17
CA THR A 32 19.19 -13.62 5.12
C THR A 32 19.00 -12.53 4.06
N ALA A 33 20.09 -12.15 3.36
CA ALA A 33 20.01 -11.15 2.30
C ALA A 33 18.96 -11.49 1.20
N PRO A 34 18.82 -12.75 0.75
CA PRO A 34 17.75 -13.13 -0.17
C PRO A 34 16.34 -12.92 0.38
N ASP A 35 16.11 -13.22 1.65
CA ASP A 35 14.79 -13.06 2.25
C ASP A 35 14.45 -11.59 2.43
N ALA A 36 15.41 -10.76 2.85
CA ALA A 36 15.22 -9.32 2.96
C ALA A 36 14.87 -8.69 1.61
N PHE A 37 15.52 -9.14 0.53
CA PHE A 37 15.22 -8.70 -0.83
C PHE A 37 13.78 -9.06 -1.24
N LYS A 38 13.37 -10.32 -1.02
CA LYS A 38 12.01 -10.77 -1.33
C LYS A 38 10.94 -10.05 -0.51
N SER A 39 11.19 -9.79 0.76
CA SER A 39 10.29 -9.01 1.62
C SER A 39 10.11 -7.60 1.07
N ARG A 40 11.19 -6.95 0.63
CA ARG A 40 11.13 -5.62 0.05
C ARG A 40 10.40 -5.60 -1.30
N GLU A 41 10.63 -6.61 -2.12
CA GLU A 41 9.91 -6.80 -3.39
C GLU A 41 8.40 -6.95 -3.17
N ALA A 42 8.00 -7.80 -2.22
CA ALA A 42 6.59 -7.99 -1.87
C ALA A 42 5.94 -6.69 -1.35
N GLU A 43 6.64 -5.92 -0.51
CA GLU A 43 6.16 -4.62 -0.05
C GLU A 43 5.92 -3.66 -1.23
N ASN A 44 6.89 -3.57 -2.15
CA ASN A 44 6.80 -2.70 -3.32
C ASN A 44 5.63 -3.07 -4.24
N ILE A 45 5.41 -4.38 -4.47
CA ILE A 45 4.27 -4.86 -5.27
C ILE A 45 2.95 -4.42 -4.64
N ILE A 46 2.80 -4.61 -3.33
CA ILE A 46 1.57 -4.23 -2.62
C ILE A 46 1.34 -2.71 -2.70
N ARG A 47 2.39 -1.90 -2.50
CA ARG A 47 2.30 -0.44 -2.64
C ARG A 47 1.91 -0.03 -4.07
N GLY A 48 2.53 -0.63 -5.08
CA GLY A 48 2.23 -0.34 -6.49
C GLY A 48 0.78 -0.64 -6.87
N ILE A 49 0.20 -1.73 -6.35
CA ILE A 49 -1.24 -2.04 -6.55
C ILE A 49 -2.13 -0.96 -5.92
N ILE A 50 -1.79 -0.49 -4.71
CA ILE A 50 -2.55 0.56 -4.01
C ILE A 50 -2.46 1.91 -4.75
N GLU A 51 -1.27 2.25 -5.24
CA GLU A 51 -1.00 3.48 -6.01
C GLU A 51 -1.70 3.47 -7.37
N THR A 52 -1.67 2.34 -8.08
CA THR A 52 -2.40 2.16 -9.34
C THR A 52 -3.92 2.29 -9.14
N GLY A 53 -4.42 1.90 -7.95
CA GLY A 53 -5.81 2.15 -7.53
C GLY A 53 -6.12 3.61 -7.15
N GLY A 54 -5.13 4.53 -7.22
CA GLY A 54 -5.30 5.95 -6.92
C GLY A 54 -5.26 6.29 -5.42
N PHE A 55 -4.64 5.46 -4.59
CA PHE A 55 -4.49 5.69 -3.16
C PHE A 55 -3.04 5.60 -2.70
N THR A 56 -2.73 6.19 -1.54
CA THR A 56 -1.55 5.88 -0.74
C THR A 56 -1.97 5.21 0.56
N ALA A 57 -1.08 4.39 1.12
CA ALA A 57 -1.28 3.74 2.40
C ALA A 57 -0.25 4.24 3.43
N HIS A 58 -0.75 4.63 4.60
CA HIS A 58 0.07 5.03 5.74
C HIS A 58 -0.37 4.27 6.98
N TYR A 59 0.57 3.67 7.69
CA TYR A 59 0.32 3.07 9.00
C TYR A 59 0.71 4.05 10.10
N GLU A 60 -0.18 4.21 11.09
CA GLU A 60 0.10 4.98 12.30
C GLU A 60 -0.23 4.11 13.52
N LYS A 61 0.75 3.96 14.42
CA LYS A 61 0.57 3.20 15.66
C LYS A 61 -0.59 3.79 16.46
N GLY A 62 -1.57 2.96 16.82
CA GLY A 62 -2.79 3.37 17.53
C GLY A 62 -3.97 3.77 16.64
N LYS A 63 -3.74 4.22 15.40
CA LYS A 63 -4.82 4.49 14.42
C LYS A 63 -4.98 3.41 13.36
N GLY A 64 -3.96 2.56 13.20
CA GLY A 64 -3.90 1.52 12.18
C GLY A 64 -3.54 2.09 10.82
N THR A 65 -3.71 1.27 9.78
CA THR A 65 -3.48 1.73 8.40
C THR A 65 -4.57 2.71 8.01
N THR A 66 -4.24 3.70 7.18
CA THR A 66 -5.16 4.65 6.54
C THR A 66 -4.90 4.65 5.03
N LEU A 67 -5.98 4.84 4.25
CA LEU A 67 -5.88 5.01 2.80
C LEU A 67 -6.25 6.44 2.48
N THR A 68 -5.32 7.15 1.85
CA THR A 68 -5.49 8.54 1.41
C THR A 68 -5.57 8.54 -0.10
N LYS A 69 -6.51 9.29 -0.68
CA LYS A 69 -6.60 9.36 -2.15
C LYS A 69 -5.41 10.17 -2.67
N LEU A 70 -4.69 9.64 -3.66
CA LEU A 70 -3.65 10.39 -4.36
C LEU A 70 -4.32 11.61 -5.00
N LYS A 71 -3.83 12.80 -4.65
CA LYS A 71 -4.12 13.98 -5.46
C LYS A 71 -3.28 13.82 -6.72
N HIS A 72 -3.89 13.40 -7.82
CA HIS A 72 -3.28 13.63 -9.12
C HIS A 72 -3.16 15.15 -9.26
N TYR A 73 -1.93 15.67 -9.17
CA TYR A 73 -1.63 16.87 -9.92
C TYR A 73 -1.66 16.39 -11.38
N GLU A 74 -2.79 16.61 -12.04
CA GLU A 74 -2.81 16.62 -13.49
C GLU A 74 -1.79 17.70 -13.86
N ASN A 75 -0.56 17.28 -14.15
CA ASN A 75 0.30 18.10 -14.98
C ASN A 75 -0.42 18.13 -16.32
N GLU A 76 -1.21 19.19 -16.49
CA GLU A 76 -1.43 19.88 -17.74
C GLU A 76 -0.07 20.07 -18.43
N LEU A 77 0.39 19.04 -19.12
CA LEU A 77 1.50 19.12 -20.05
C LEU A 77 1.01 18.55 -21.37
N PHE A 78 0.51 19.51 -22.15
CA PHE A 78 0.60 19.60 -23.61
C PHE A 78 1.67 18.70 -24.23
#